data_AF-A0ABD5SKF5-F1
#
_entry.id   AF-A0ABD5SKF5-F1
#
_cell.length_a   1.000
_cell.length_b   1.000
_cell.length_c   1.000
_cell.angle_alpha   90.00
_cell.angle_beta   90.00
_cell.angle_gamma   90.00
#
_symmetry.space_group_name_H-M   'P 1'
#
loop_
_entity.id
_entity.type
_entity.pdbx_description
1 polymer ?
#
loop_
_entity_poly.entity_id
_entity_poly.type
_entity_poly.pdbx_seq_one_letter_code
_entity_poly.pdbx_strand_id
1 'polypeptide(L)'
;MANEVDFPSSQPRDTTTITDGFFEREVYLSGGDTAAFLRTLADAVDDGNELLVSGDDWEIPFTFAEPIEVEIEFSNQSERELEIELEFEEPKTDAGDLNVE
;
A
#
# COMPACT_ATOMS: atom_id res chain seq x y z
N MET A 1 9.57 2.61 13.47
CA MET A 1 10.43 1.91 12.48
C MET A 1 9.41 1.37 11.51
N ALA A 2 9.49 1.77 10.24
CA ALA A 2 8.49 1.37 9.25
C ALA A 2 8.52 -0.15 9.03
N ASN A 3 7.34 -0.73 8.89
CA ASN A 3 7.15 -2.15 8.65
C ASN A 3 7.27 -2.42 7.14
N GLU A 4 8.17 -3.32 6.77
CA GLU A 4 8.57 -3.56 5.38
C GLU A 4 7.61 -4.52 4.67
N VAL A 5 7.17 -4.13 3.47
CA VAL A 5 6.32 -4.94 2.59
C VAL A 5 6.99 -5.05 1.23
N ASP A 6 7.54 -6.23 0.94
CA ASP A 6 8.20 -6.51 -0.33
C ASP A 6 7.18 -6.75 -1.46
N PHE A 7 7.17 -5.84 -2.43
CA PHE A 7 6.42 -5.96 -3.66
C PHE A 7 7.13 -6.92 -4.62
N PRO A 8 6.48 -8.03 -5.03
CA PRO A 8 7.11 -9.06 -5.84
C PRO A 8 7.49 -8.52 -7.23
N SER A 9 8.79 -8.39 -7.45
CA SER A 9 9.41 -7.98 -8.70
C SER A 9 10.75 -8.71 -8.91
N SER A 10 11.38 -8.56 -10.07
CA SER A 10 12.44 -9.43 -10.56
C SER A 10 13.66 -8.65 -11.08
N GLN A 11 14.41 -8.02 -10.18
CA GLN A 11 15.88 -7.84 -10.14
C GLN A 11 16.26 -6.57 -9.34
N PRO A 12 17.06 -6.69 -8.27
CA PRO A 12 17.50 -5.54 -7.50
C PRO A 12 18.42 -4.59 -8.30
N ARG A 13 18.15 -3.28 -8.21
CA ARG A 13 18.98 -2.18 -8.72
C ARG A 13 19.06 -1.05 -7.69
N ASP A 14 19.72 0.06 -8.02
CA ASP A 14 19.74 1.25 -7.16
C ASP A 14 18.30 1.71 -6.86
N THR A 15 17.94 1.75 -5.57
CA THR A 15 16.58 2.06 -5.10
C THR A 15 16.30 3.57 -5.12
N THR A 16 15.13 3.95 -5.63
CA THR A 16 14.62 5.32 -5.60
C THR A 16 13.49 5.46 -4.58
N THR A 17 13.64 6.32 -3.58
CA THR A 17 12.57 6.65 -2.64
C THR A 17 11.56 7.58 -3.30
N ILE A 18 10.29 7.17 -3.35
CA ILE A 18 9.19 7.94 -3.92
C ILE A 18 8.40 8.57 -2.77
N THR A 19 8.29 9.90 -2.77
CA THR A 19 7.57 10.66 -1.73
C THR A 19 6.55 11.66 -2.29
N ASP A 20 6.47 11.80 -3.62
CA ASP A 20 5.53 12.69 -4.28
C ASP A 20 5.16 12.19 -5.70
N GLY A 21 4.16 12.84 -6.30
CA GLY A 21 3.71 12.52 -7.65
C GLY A 21 2.73 11.35 -7.72
N PHE A 22 2.65 10.74 -8.91
CA PHE A 22 1.82 9.56 -9.17
C PHE A 22 2.75 8.38 -9.48
N PHE A 23 2.51 7.25 -8.82
CA PHE A 23 3.21 6.00 -9.05
C PHE A 23 2.20 4.85 -9.07
N GLU A 24 2.37 3.94 -10.02
CA GLU A 24 1.52 2.75 -10.17
C GLU A 24 2.36 1.58 -10.69
N ARG A 25 2.13 0.39 -10.14
CA ARG A 25 2.78 -0.84 -10.58
C ARG A 25 1.84 -2.04 -10.45
N GLU A 26 1.63 -2.73 -11.57
CA GLU A 26 0.84 -3.97 -11.62
C GLU A 26 1.72 -5.18 -11.96
N VAL A 27 1.43 -6.33 -11.33
CA VAL A 27 2.07 -7.62 -11.61
C VAL A 27 1.06 -8.76 -11.55
N TYR A 28 1.29 -9.80 -12.36
CA TYR A 28 0.51 -11.03 -12.30
C TYR A 28 1.26 -12.06 -11.46
N LEU A 29 0.65 -12.49 -10.36
CA LEU A 29 1.27 -13.40 -9.39
C LEU A 29 0.61 -14.77 -9.41
N SER A 30 1.37 -15.78 -8.98
CA SER A 30 0.77 -17.06 -8.60
C SER A 30 -0.02 -16.87 -7.29
N GLY A 31 -1.02 -17.73 -7.04
CA GLY A 31 -1.77 -17.66 -5.79
C GLY A 31 -0.90 -17.85 -4.53
N GLY A 32 0.24 -18.54 -4.65
CA GLY A 32 1.22 -18.67 -3.57
C GLY A 32 1.92 -17.35 -3.26
N ASP A 33 2.38 -16.65 -4.31
CA ASP A 33 3.08 -15.37 -4.18
C ASP A 33 2.11 -14.26 -3.72
N THR A 34 0.88 -14.23 -4.24
CA THR A 34 -0.18 -13.34 -3.76
C THR A 34 -0.44 -13.55 -2.26
N ALA A 35 -0.57 -14.81 -1.82
CA ALA A 35 -0.80 -15.10 -0.42
C ALA A 35 0.42 -14.76 0.46
N ALA A 36 1.64 -14.86 -0.06
CA ALA A 36 2.84 -14.42 0.66
C ALA A 36 2.83 -12.90 0.86
N PHE A 37 2.59 -12.14 -0.22
CA PHE A 37 2.49 -10.68 -0.18
C PHE A 37 1.42 -10.20 0.83
N LEU A 38 0.21 -10.77 0.76
CA LEU A 38 -0.89 -10.41 1.67
C LEU A 38 -0.58 -10.71 3.14
N ARG A 39 0.22 -11.74 3.44
CA ARG A 39 0.64 -12.02 4.82
C ARG A 39 1.63 -10.98 5.32
N THR A 40 2.63 -10.64 4.51
CA THR A 40 3.58 -9.57 4.87
C THR A 40 2.87 -8.25 5.08
N LEU A 41 1.93 -7.89 4.21
CA LEU A 41 1.11 -6.69 4.39
C LEU A 41 0.28 -6.76 5.67
N ALA A 42 -0.36 -7.89 5.96
CA ALA A 42 -1.14 -8.07 7.18
C ALA A 42 -0.29 -7.93 8.45
N ASP A 43 0.88 -8.57 8.49
CA ASP A 43 1.82 -8.47 9.61
C ASP A 43 2.29 -7.00 9.80
N ALA A 44 2.60 -6.31 8.70
CA ALA A 44 3.02 -4.90 8.73
C ALA A 44 1.94 -3.93 9.24
N VAL A 45 0.67 -4.20 8.91
CA VAL A 45 -0.48 -3.41 9.39
C VAL A 45 -0.77 -3.69 10.86
N ASP A 46 -0.59 -4.92 11.35
CA ASP A 46 -0.79 -5.27 12.76
C ASP A 46 0.31 -4.68 13.67
N ASP A 47 1.54 -4.57 13.16
CA ASP A 47 2.70 -4.08 13.90
C ASP A 47 2.67 -2.54 14.14
N GLY A 48 1.91 -1.77 13.35
CA GLY A 48 1.80 -0.32 13.52
C GLY A 48 1.26 0.41 12.28
N ASN A 49 1.46 1.73 12.24
CA ASN A 49 0.90 2.59 11.19
C ASN A 49 1.94 3.16 10.20
N GLU A 50 3.20 2.73 10.29
CA GLU A 50 4.27 3.08 9.36
C GLU A 50 4.52 1.90 8.41
N LEU A 51 4.29 2.07 7.11
CA LEU A 51 4.59 1.10 6.05
C LEU A 51 5.78 1.56 5.21
N LEU A 52 6.60 0.61 4.79
CA LEU A 52 7.58 0.81 3.73
C LEU A 52 7.32 -0.26 2.67
N VAL A 53 6.71 0.14 1.56
CA VAL A 53 6.47 -0.76 0.43
C VAL A 53 7.66 -0.68 -0.52
N SER A 54 8.35 -1.79 -0.74
CA SER A 54 9.60 -1.83 -1.50
C SER A 54 9.47 -2.73 -2.72
N GLY A 55 9.90 -2.25 -3.89
CA GLY A 55 10.11 -3.06 -5.09
C GLY A 55 11.59 -3.14 -5.47
N ASP A 56 11.86 -3.66 -6.66
CA ASP A 56 13.22 -3.85 -7.19
C ASP A 56 14.13 -2.60 -7.15
N ASP A 57 13.58 -1.45 -7.54
CA ASP A 57 14.30 -0.19 -7.74
C ASP A 57 13.55 1.02 -7.16
N TRP A 58 12.56 0.77 -6.30
CA TRP A 58 11.76 1.80 -5.66
C TRP A 58 11.34 1.41 -4.26
N GLU A 59 11.09 2.42 -3.43
CA GLU A 59 10.46 2.25 -2.12
C GLU A 59 9.51 3.42 -1.86
N ILE A 60 8.42 3.15 -1.15
CA ILE A 60 7.40 4.14 -0.75
C ILE A 60 7.23 4.05 0.77
N PRO A 61 7.78 5.01 1.53
CA PRO A 61 7.42 5.17 2.94
C PRO A 61 6.02 5.82 3.02
N PHE A 62 5.13 5.24 3.83
CA PHE A 62 3.77 5.74 4.00
C PHE A 62 3.33 5.60 5.46
N THR A 63 2.73 6.65 6.03
CA THR A 63 2.09 6.58 7.35
C THR A 63 0.59 6.64 7.16
N PHE A 64 -0.12 5.58 7.52
CA PHE A 64 -1.56 5.51 7.36
C PHE A 64 -2.31 5.87 8.66
N ALA A 65 -3.58 6.21 8.50
CA ALA A 65 -4.53 6.39 9.59
C ALA A 65 -5.61 5.30 9.56
N GLU A 66 -6.24 5.09 10.72
CA GLU A 66 -7.40 4.22 10.84
C GLU A 66 -8.70 5.02 10.71
N PRO A 67 -9.77 4.42 10.15
CA PRO A 67 -9.84 3.05 9.63
C PRO A 67 -9.21 2.91 8.22
N ILE A 68 -8.73 1.71 7.89
CA ILE A 68 -8.36 1.31 6.52
C ILE A 68 -9.64 0.96 5.76
N GLU A 69 -9.79 1.48 4.55
CA GLU A 69 -10.91 1.13 3.67
C GLU A 69 -10.65 -0.20 2.96
N VAL A 70 -11.67 -1.06 2.93
CA VAL A 70 -11.64 -2.35 2.25
C VAL A 70 -12.87 -2.45 1.35
N GLU A 71 -12.65 -2.50 0.05
CA GLU A 71 -13.72 -2.63 -0.94
C GLU A 71 -13.74 -4.03 -1.54
N ILE A 72 -14.95 -4.54 -1.82
CA ILE A 72 -15.17 -5.79 -2.54
C ILE A 72 -16.15 -5.52 -3.67
N GLU A 73 -15.65 -5.61 -4.90
CA GLU A 73 -16.48 -5.47 -6.09
C GLU A 73 -16.60 -6.82 -6.83
N PHE A 74 -17.83 -7.15 -7.24
CA PHE A 74 -18.09 -8.29 -8.11
C PHE A 74 -18.85 -7.83 -9.34
N SER A 75 -18.26 -8.04 -10.50
CA SER A 75 -18.86 -7.75 -11.79
C SER A 75 -19.03 -9.04 -12.62
N ASN A 76 -20.15 -9.10 -13.33
CA ASN A 76 -20.48 -10.16 -14.29
C ASN A 76 -21.17 -9.57 -15.52
N GLN A 77 -20.95 -8.28 -15.79
CA GLN A 77 -21.57 -7.57 -16.92
C GLN A 77 -20.81 -7.81 -18.22
N SER A 78 -19.47 -7.78 -18.16
CA SER A 78 -18.58 -7.92 -19.31
C SER A 78 -17.68 -9.14 -19.15
N GLU A 79 -17.01 -9.22 -18.01
CA GLU A 79 -16.21 -10.37 -17.56
C GLU A 79 -16.64 -10.74 -16.14
N ARG A 80 -16.37 -11.99 -15.73
CA ARG A 80 -16.72 -12.46 -14.39
C ARG A 80 -15.51 -12.24 -13.48
N GLU A 81 -15.51 -11.14 -12.77
CA GLU A 81 -14.38 -10.64 -11.99
C GLU A 81 -14.76 -10.41 -10.51
N LEU A 82 -13.77 -10.52 -9.65
CA LEU A 82 -13.85 -10.23 -8.23
C LEU A 82 -12.62 -9.38 -7.90
N GLU A 83 -12.88 -8.18 -7.39
CA GLU A 83 -11.86 -7.24 -6.97
C GLU A 83 -11.94 -7.06 -5.46
N ILE A 84 -10.77 -6.95 -4.83
CA ILE A 84 -10.61 -6.70 -3.40
C ILE A 84 -9.55 -5.63 -3.29
N GLU A 85 -9.96 -4.45 -2.85
CA GLU A 85 -9.08 -3.28 -2.77
C GLU A 85 -8.90 -2.83 -1.33
N LEU A 86 -7.70 -2.33 -1.03
CA LEU A 86 -7.29 -1.81 0.26
C LEU A 86 -6.81 -0.38 0.04
N GLU A 87 -7.44 0.59 0.68
CA GLU A 87 -7.05 2.00 0.60
C GLU A 87 -6.57 2.53 1.95
N PHE A 88 -5.40 3.17 1.93
CA PHE A 88 -4.73 3.73 3.08
C PHE A 88 -4.64 5.26 2.93
N GLU A 89 -5.27 6.00 3.84
CA GLU A 89 -5.17 7.46 3.89
C GLU A 89 -4.12 7.92 4.91
N GLU A 90 -3.48 9.07 4.67
CA GLU A 90 -2.64 9.72 5.69
C GLU A 90 -3.49 10.29 6.84
N PRO A 91 -2.92 10.41 8.06
CA PRO A 91 -3.58 11.14 9.14
C PRO A 91 -3.95 12.56 8.74
N LYS A 92 -5.22 12.92 8.95
CA LYS A 92 -5.68 14.30 8.80
C LYS A 92 -4.86 15.19 9.74
N THR A 93 -4.01 16.03 9.18
CA THR A 93 -3.42 17.13 9.96
C THR A 93 -4.51 18.20 10.11
N ASP A 94 -5.00 18.40 11.33
CA ASP A 94 -5.85 19.54 11.66
C ASP A 94 -5.04 20.83 11.45
N ALA A 95 -5.02 21.35 10.22
CA ALA A 95 -4.55 22.69 9.90
C ALA A 95 -5.60 23.73 10.35
N GLY A 96 -5.97 23.70 11.63
CA GLY A 96 -7.18 24.34 12.15
C GLY A 96 -7.03 24.89 13.57
N ASP A 97 -5.87 25.47 13.91
CA ASP A 97 -5.80 26.40 15.05
C ASP A 97 -4.79 27.52 14.79
N LEU A 98 -5.05 28.33 13.77
CA LEU A 98 -4.51 29.70 13.70
C LEU A 98 -5.50 30.64 14.40
N ASN A 99 -5.55 30.57 15.73
CA ASN A 99 -6.06 31.69 16.51
C ASN A 99 -5.05 32.84 16.40
N VAL A 100 -5.34 33.79 15.52
CA VAL A 100 -4.72 35.12 15.55
C VAL A 100 -5.50 35.98 16.55
N GLU A 101 -4.90 36.22 17.71
CA GLU A 101 -5.27 37.36 18.59
C GLU A 101 -4.73 38.68 18.04
#